data_AF-A0A7S0BSJ5-F1
#
_entry.id   AF-A0A7S0BSJ5-F1
#
_cell.length_a   1.000
_cell.length_b   1.000
_cell.length_c   1.000
_cell.angle_alpha   90.00
_cell.angle_beta   90.00
_cell.angle_gamma   90.00
#
_symmetry.space_group_name_H-M   'P 1'
#
loop_
_entity.id
_entity.type
_entity.pdbx_description
1 polymer ?
#
loop_
_entity_poly.entity_id
_entity_poly.type
_entity_poly.pdbx_seq_one_letter_code
_entity_poly.pdbx_strand_id
1 'polypeptide(L)'
;SGRISYSGVSMKVSFSGSGDSYMLNQLSGGQKSIVALSLIFAIQRLDPAPFYLFDEIDANLDASHRQSVAELIKKQAKAKTQFITTTFRPEFVNTGDKLFGVTHRNKISAINTIGRKEALEFIAEVPAT
;
A
#
# COMPACT_ATOMS: atom_id res chain seq x y z
N SER A 1 -7.24 -31.35 -23.69
CA SER A 1 -8.32 -30.34 -23.66
C SER A 1 -9.06 -30.48 -22.34
N GLY A 2 -8.63 -29.78 -21.29
CA GLY A 2 -9.19 -29.87 -19.95
C GLY A 2 -9.98 -28.61 -19.62
N ARG A 3 -11.30 -28.70 -19.67
CA ARG A 3 -12.20 -27.60 -19.30
C ARG A 3 -12.08 -27.37 -17.80
N ILE A 4 -11.50 -26.23 -17.39
CA ILE A 4 -11.55 -25.80 -16.00
C ILE A 4 -12.92 -25.14 -15.80
N SER A 5 -13.81 -25.83 -15.08
CA SER A 5 -15.09 -25.29 -14.63
C SER A 5 -14.84 -24.41 -13.41
N TYR A 6 -14.96 -23.10 -13.57
CA TYR A 6 -14.94 -22.16 -12.44
C TYR A 6 -16.39 -21.84 -12.03
N SER A 7 -16.75 -22.08 -10.78
CA SER A 7 -17.99 -21.60 -10.16
C SER A 7 -17.84 -20.19 -9.56
N GLY A 8 -16.78 -19.46 -9.93
CA GLY A 8 -16.42 -18.15 -9.37
C GLY A 8 -15.52 -17.32 -10.28
N VAL A 9 -14.98 -16.22 -9.76
CA VAL A 9 -14.12 -15.30 -10.52
C VAL A 9 -12.68 -15.79 -10.51
N SER A 10 -12.07 -15.91 -11.70
CA SER A 10 -10.64 -16.20 -11.86
C SER A 10 -9.90 -14.94 -12.32
N MET A 11 -8.65 -14.78 -11.87
CA MET A 11 -7.80 -13.66 -12.26
C MET A 11 -6.52 -14.18 -12.90
N LYS A 12 -6.20 -13.65 -14.08
CA LYS A 12 -4.94 -13.88 -14.80
C LYS A 12 -4.16 -12.57 -14.83
N VAL A 13 -2.85 -12.67 -14.64
CA VAL A 13 -1.97 -11.50 -14.52
C VAL A 13 -0.78 -11.67 -15.47
N SER A 14 -0.38 -10.59 -16.14
CA SER A 14 0.83 -10.52 -16.96
C SER A 14 1.62 -9.30 -16.54
N PHE A 15 2.89 -9.49 -16.15
CA PHE A 15 3.80 -8.42 -15.71
C PHE A 15 4.76 -7.99 -16.81
N SER A 16 5.20 -8.94 -17.62
CA SER A 16 6.00 -8.70 -18.81
C SER A 16 5.06 -8.66 -20.01
N GLY A 17 5.08 -7.59 -20.80
CA GLY A 17 4.28 -7.47 -22.04
C GLY A 17 4.61 -8.51 -23.12
N SER A 18 5.35 -9.57 -22.78
CA SER A 18 5.76 -10.70 -23.62
C SER A 18 4.66 -11.74 -23.86
N GLY A 19 3.46 -11.56 -23.29
CA GLY A 19 2.29 -12.42 -23.55
C GLY A 19 2.12 -13.61 -22.59
N ASP A 20 3.06 -13.82 -21.67
CA ASP A 20 2.92 -14.83 -20.63
C ASP A 20 1.89 -14.37 -19.58
N SER A 21 0.95 -15.26 -19.26
CA SER A 21 -0.06 -15.02 -18.21
C SER A 21 0.08 -16.04 -17.10
N TYR A 22 0.02 -15.55 -15.87
CA TYR A 22 0.19 -16.33 -14.66
C TYR A 22 -1.11 -16.35 -13.84
N MET A 23 -1.36 -17.47 -13.19
CA MET A 23 -2.38 -17.56 -12.14
C MET A 23 -1.83 -16.97 -10.84
N LEU A 24 -2.72 -16.47 -9.99
CA LEU A 24 -2.38 -15.85 -8.71
C LEU A 24 -1.39 -16.68 -7.85
N ASN A 25 -1.55 -18.00 -7.80
CA ASN A 25 -0.71 -18.88 -6.99
C ASN A 25 0.75 -18.95 -7.48
N GLN A 26 1.01 -18.62 -8.76
CA GLN A 26 2.34 -18.62 -9.37
C GLN A 26 3.13 -17.33 -9.12
N LEU A 27 2.51 -16.32 -8.50
CA LEU A 27 3.12 -15.01 -8.26
C LEU A 27 3.92 -14.97 -6.94
N SER A 28 4.95 -14.13 -6.89
CA SER A 28 5.69 -13.81 -5.66
C SER A 28 4.82 -13.03 -4.66
N GLY A 29 5.24 -12.94 -3.39
CA GLY A 29 4.50 -12.17 -2.37
C GLY A 29 4.32 -10.69 -2.73
N GLY A 30 5.37 -10.04 -3.24
CA GLY A 30 5.29 -8.66 -3.71
C GLY A 30 4.35 -8.49 -4.92
N GLN A 31 4.40 -9.42 -5.88
CA GLN A 31 3.51 -9.42 -7.04
C GLN A 31 2.03 -9.60 -6.63
N LYS A 32 1.75 -10.53 -5.72
CA LYS A 32 0.41 -10.71 -5.15
C LYS A 32 -0.09 -9.43 -4.48
N SER A 33 0.79 -8.75 -3.74
CA SER A 33 0.46 -7.49 -3.05
C SER A 33 0.11 -6.37 -4.04
N ILE A 34 0.87 -6.22 -5.13
CA ILE A 34 0.57 -5.24 -6.19
C ILE A 34 -0.77 -5.54 -6.87
N VAL A 35 -1.04 -6.81 -7.16
CA VAL A 35 -2.30 -7.22 -7.80
C VAL A 35 -3.49 -6.93 -6.87
N ALA A 36 -3.37 -7.25 -5.58
CA ALA A 36 -4.39 -6.95 -4.58
C ALA A 36 -4.63 -5.43 -4.46
N LEU A 37 -3.57 -4.63 -4.36
CA LEU A 37 -3.67 -3.17 -4.31
C LEU A 37 -4.30 -2.60 -5.57
N SER A 38 -3.92 -3.10 -6.75
CA SER A 38 -4.50 -2.68 -8.03
C SER A 38 -5.99 -2.95 -8.08
N LEU A 39 -6.44 -4.11 -7.59
CA LEU A 39 -7.85 -4.46 -7.50
C LEU A 39 -8.60 -3.57 -6.50
N ILE A 40 -8.03 -3.34 -5.32
CA ILE A 40 -8.61 -2.43 -4.31
C ILE A 40 -8.78 -1.04 -4.93
N PHE A 41 -7.74 -0.47 -5.53
CA PHE A 41 -7.82 0.85 -6.15
C PHE A 41 -8.81 0.90 -7.33
N ALA A 42 -8.97 -0.18 -8.10
CA ALA A 42 -9.98 -0.25 -9.14
C ALA A 42 -11.41 -0.18 -8.56
N ILE A 43 -11.68 -0.92 -7.48
CA ILE A 43 -12.98 -0.89 -6.78
C ILE A 43 -13.24 0.49 -6.19
N GLN A 44 -12.25 1.08 -5.51
CA GLN A 44 -12.37 2.41 -4.91
C GLN A 44 -12.66 3.52 -5.92
N ARG A 45 -12.25 3.36 -7.19
CA ARG A 45 -12.57 4.31 -8.26
C ARG A 45 -13.99 4.16 -8.80
N LEU A 46 -14.54 2.95 -8.71
CA LEU A 46 -15.91 2.68 -9.13
C LEU A 46 -16.90 3.21 -8.09
N ASP A 47 -16.61 2.98 -6.81
CA ASP A 47 -17.44 3.40 -5.69
C ASP A 47 -16.55 3.99 -4.57
N PRO A 48 -16.29 5.30 -4.59
CA PRO A 48 -15.38 5.93 -3.64
C PRO A 48 -16.02 6.11 -2.26
N ALA A 49 -15.42 5.48 -1.25
CA ALA A 49 -15.71 5.75 0.15
C ALA A 49 -15.22 7.15 0.58
N PRO A 50 -15.81 7.74 1.65
CA PRO A 50 -15.37 9.03 2.18
C PRO A 50 -13.94 8.98 2.75
N PHE A 51 -13.51 7.82 3.27
CA PHE A 51 -12.14 7.62 3.74
C PHE A 51 -11.67 6.17 3.60
N TYR A 52 -10.35 5.99 3.60
CA TYR A 52 -9.68 4.69 3.63
C TYR A 52 -8.59 4.67 4.70
N LEU A 53 -8.48 3.53 5.39
CA LEU A 53 -7.40 3.23 6.35
C LEU A 53 -6.60 2.04 5.81
N PHE A 54 -5.30 2.26 5.64
CA PHE A 54 -4.35 1.23 5.20
C PHE A 54 -3.36 0.94 6.33
N ASP A 55 -3.23 -0.34 6.68
CA ASP A 55 -2.29 -0.78 7.70
C ASP A 55 -1.11 -1.50 7.05
N GLU A 56 0.07 -0.88 7.06
CA GLU A 56 1.35 -1.42 6.55
C GLU A 56 1.26 -2.10 5.17
N ILE A 57 0.46 -1.55 4.26
CA ILE A 57 0.22 -2.13 2.93
C ILE A 57 1.47 -2.20 2.05
N ASP A 58 2.55 -1.57 2.48
CA ASP A 58 3.83 -1.40 1.83
C ASP A 58 4.93 -2.32 2.37
N ALA A 59 4.62 -3.16 3.37
CA ALA A 59 5.57 -4.05 4.02
C ALA A 59 6.31 -4.98 3.04
N ASN A 60 5.58 -5.55 2.08
CA ASN A 60 6.07 -6.56 1.13
C ASN A 60 6.46 -5.99 -0.26
N LEU A 61 6.48 -4.67 -0.40
CA LEU A 61 6.83 -4.00 -1.65
C LEU A 61 8.29 -3.56 -1.64
N ASP A 62 8.93 -3.53 -2.81
CA ASP A 62 10.22 -2.84 -2.99
C ASP A 62 10.04 -1.32 -3.07
N ALA A 63 11.13 -0.56 -2.97
CA ALA A 63 11.12 0.90 -2.95
C ALA A 63 10.39 1.53 -4.16
N SER A 64 10.57 0.97 -5.36
CA SER A 64 9.94 1.48 -6.58
C SER A 64 8.42 1.32 -6.54
N HIS A 65 7.95 0.14 -6.13
CA HIS A 65 6.53 -0.13 -5.97
C HIS A 65 5.92 0.68 -4.82
N ARG A 66 6.63 0.87 -3.70
CA ARG A 66 6.17 1.73 -2.60
C ARG A 66 5.96 3.17 -3.06
N GLN A 67 6.93 3.73 -3.79
CA GLN A 67 6.82 5.08 -4.35
C GLN A 67 5.60 5.20 -5.27
N SER A 68 5.41 4.22 -6.15
CA SER A 68 4.28 4.18 -7.09
C SER A 68 2.92 4.14 -6.36
N VAL A 69 2.81 3.32 -5.30
CA VAL A 69 1.58 3.22 -4.49
C VAL A 69 1.33 4.51 -3.69
N ALA A 70 2.37 5.10 -3.10
CA ALA A 70 2.24 6.36 -2.37
C ALA A 70 1.73 7.49 -3.28
N GLU A 71 2.30 7.63 -4.48
CA GLU A 71 1.85 8.62 -5.47
C GLU A 71 0.40 8.38 -5.92
N LEU A 72 0.01 7.12 -6.09
CA LEU A 72 -1.35 6.74 -6.42
C LEU A 72 -2.34 7.18 -5.34
N ILE A 73 -2.04 6.88 -4.07
CA ILE A 73 -2.85 7.31 -2.92
C ILE A 73 -2.99 8.83 -2.90
N LYS A 74 -1.88 9.57 -3.05
CA LYS A 74 -1.90 11.03 -3.11
C LYS A 74 -2.74 11.57 -4.26
N LYS A 75 -2.71 10.92 -5.42
CA LYS A 75 -3.56 11.28 -6.56
C LYS A 75 -5.04 11.06 -6.23
N GLN A 76 -5.40 9.93 -5.62
CA GLN A 76 -6.79 9.65 -5.25
C GLN A 76 -7.29 10.57 -4.14
N ALA A 77 -6.43 10.95 -3.18
CA ALA A 77 -6.79 11.88 -2.11
C ALA A 77 -7.28 13.24 -2.63
N LYS A 78 -6.75 13.70 -3.77
CA LYS A 78 -7.20 14.93 -4.43
C LYS A 78 -8.65 14.89 -4.90
N ALA A 79 -9.24 13.70 -5.08
CA ALA A 79 -10.63 13.52 -5.50
C ALA A 79 -11.63 13.61 -4.33
N LYS A 80 -11.30 14.32 -3.25
CA LYS A 80 -12.10 14.48 -2.01
C LYS A 80 -12.27 13.20 -1.18
N THR A 81 -11.31 12.30 -1.25
CA THR A 81 -11.26 11.09 -0.40
C THR A 81 -10.15 11.23 0.63
N GLN A 82 -10.42 10.89 1.89
CA GLN A 82 -9.40 10.89 2.93
C GLN A 82 -8.63 9.56 2.96
N PHE A 83 -7.31 9.62 3.07
CA PHE A 83 -6.47 8.44 3.26
C PHE A 83 -5.69 8.55 4.57
N ILE A 84 -5.71 7.49 5.36
CA ILE A 84 -4.89 7.31 6.56
C ILE A 84 -4.08 6.04 6.34
N THR A 85 -2.77 6.10 6.55
CA THR A 85 -1.88 4.95 6.35
C THR A 85 -0.88 4.85 7.49
N THR A 86 -0.63 3.65 7.98
CA THR A 86 0.53 3.32 8.82
C THR A 86 1.65 2.82 7.92
N THR A 87 2.90 3.13 8.28
CA THR A 87 4.07 2.78 7.48
C THR A 87 5.34 2.99 8.31
N PHE A 88 6.37 2.22 7.97
CA PHE A 88 7.76 2.45 8.38
C PHE A 88 8.66 2.75 7.18
N ARG A 89 8.09 3.20 6.06
CA ARG A 89 8.80 3.35 4.79
C ARG A 89 8.87 4.83 4.37
N PRO A 90 10.06 5.33 3.99
CA PRO A 90 10.27 6.75 3.71
C PRO A 90 9.45 7.23 2.51
N GLU A 91 9.15 6.38 1.53
CA GLU A 91 8.38 6.70 0.33
C GLU A 91 6.97 7.21 0.68
N PHE A 92 6.31 6.55 1.64
CA PHE A 92 4.99 6.95 2.11
C PHE A 92 5.06 8.20 2.99
N VAL A 93 6.04 8.28 3.89
CA VAL A 93 6.27 9.48 4.71
C VAL A 93 6.39 10.67 3.79
N ASN A 94 7.34 10.66 2.85
CA ASN A 94 7.62 11.76 1.90
C ASN A 94 6.39 12.25 1.13
N THR A 95 5.42 11.38 0.90
CA THR A 95 4.23 11.67 0.12
C THR A 95 3.08 12.25 0.96
N GLY A 96 3.00 11.87 2.24
CA GLY A 96 1.91 12.23 3.15
C GLY A 96 1.79 13.72 3.48
N ASP A 97 0.55 14.21 3.59
CA ASP A 97 0.22 15.62 3.84
C ASP A 97 0.35 16.03 5.31
N LYS A 98 -0.04 15.14 6.24
CA LYS A 98 0.14 15.29 7.69
C LYS A 98 0.73 14.00 8.24
N LEU A 99 1.67 14.14 9.18
CA LEU A 99 2.39 13.02 9.77
C LEU A 99 2.11 12.97 11.26
N PHE A 100 1.84 11.76 11.75
CA PHE A 100 1.58 11.49 13.16
C PHE A 100 2.59 10.48 13.67
N GLY A 101 3.23 10.81 14.79
CA GLY A 101 4.10 9.90 15.53
C GLY A 101 3.35 9.30 16.70
N VAL A 102 3.43 7.98 16.86
CA VAL A 102 2.91 7.27 18.02
C VAL A 102 4.08 6.89 18.92
N THR A 103 3.98 7.24 20.20
CA THR A 103 4.97 6.90 21.22
C THR A 103 4.32 6.06 22.31
N HIS A 104 5.09 5.12 22.89
CA HIS A 104 4.64 4.31 24.01
C HIS A 104 5.65 4.43 25.16
N ARG A 105 5.23 4.99 26.30
CA ARG A 105 6.06 5.13 27.51
C ARG A 105 5.21 4.89 28.75
N ASN A 106 5.75 4.19 29.73
CA ASN A 106 5.08 3.91 31.00
C ASN A 106 3.66 3.32 30.83
N LYS A 107 3.49 2.40 29.87
CA LYS A 107 2.19 1.78 29.50
C LYS A 107 1.14 2.74 28.94
N ILE A 108 1.54 3.94 28.53
CA ILE A 108 0.66 4.94 27.91
C ILE A 108 1.10 5.15 26.47
N SER A 109 0.14 5.09 25.54
CA SER A 109 0.35 5.44 24.14
C SER A 109 -0.12 6.88 23.89
N ALA A 110 0.72 7.68 23.25
CA ALA A 110 0.42 9.06 22.89
C ALA A 110 0.66 9.28 21.39
N ILE A 111 -0.20 10.08 20.76
CA ILE A 111 -0.11 10.47 19.36
C ILE A 111 0.13 11.97 19.25
N ASN A 112 1.16 12.37 18.50
CA ASN A 112 1.49 13.77 18.26
C ASN A 112 1.67 14.02 16.76
N THR A 113 1.38 15.23 16.31
CA THR A 113 1.77 15.65 14.95
C THR A 113 3.28 15.88 14.95
N ILE A 114 3.98 15.29 13.98
CA ILE A 114 5.44 15.37 13.88
C ILE A 114 5.86 16.00 12.54
N GLY A 115 7.07 16.52 12.49
CA GLY A 115 7.67 17.03 11.26
C GLY A 115 8.15 15.90 10.35
N ARG A 116 8.24 16.17 9.04
CA ARG A 116 8.79 15.21 8.07
C ARG A 116 10.22 14.77 8.40
N LYS A 117 11.07 15.71 8.83
CA LYS A 117 12.45 15.42 9.22
C LYS A 117 12.49 14.42 10.39
N GLU A 118 11.75 14.71 11.45
CA GLU A 118 11.62 13.84 12.63
C GLU A 118 11.08 12.45 12.27
N ALA A 119 10.07 12.37 11.41
CA ALA A 119 9.52 11.09 10.95
C ALA A 119 10.56 10.25 10.18
N LEU A 120 11.38 10.89 9.34
CA LEU A 120 12.44 10.21 8.58
C LEU A 120 13.61 9.78 9.47
N GLU A 121 13.98 10.61 10.44
CA GLU A 121 14.99 10.27 11.47
C GLU A 121 14.53 9.05 12.28
N PHE A 122 13.27 9.03 12.72
CA PHE A 122 12.68 7.89 13.42
C PHE A 122 12.75 6.60 12.57
N ILE A 123 12.37 6.66 11.29
CA ILE A 123 12.44 5.50 10.39
C ILE A 123 13.88 5.01 10.20
N ALA A 124 14.86 5.92 10.15
CA ALA A 124 16.26 5.55 10.02
C ALA A 124 16.83 4.87 11.27
N GLU A 125 16.29 5.18 12.45
CA GLU A 125 16.67 4.58 13.73
C GLU A 125 16.00 3.22 13.99
N VAL A 126 14.86 2.94 13.35
CA VAL A 126 14.21 1.63 13.42
C VAL A 126 15.04 0.61 12.61
N PRO A 127 15.58 -0.45 13.23
CA PRO A 127 16.32 -1.48 12.51
C PRO A 127 15.45 -2.08 11.40
N ALA A 128 16.00 -2.24 10.20
CA ALA A 128 15.35 -3.03 9.16
C ALA A 128 15.09 -4.43 9.71
N THR A 129 13.82 -4.78 9.90
CA THR A 129 13.36 -6.12 10.26
C THR A 129 13.42 -7.05 9.08
#